data_AF-L7UCJ6-F1
#
_entry.id   AF-L7UCJ6-F1
#
_cell.length_a   1.000
_cell.length_b   1.000
_cell.length_c   1.000
_cell.angle_alpha   90.00
_cell.angle_beta   90.00
_cell.angle_gamma   90.00
#
_symmetry.space_group_name_H-M   'P 1'
#
loop_
_entity.id
_entity.type
_entity.pdbx_description
1 polymer ?
#
loop_
_entity_poly.entity_id
_entity_poly.type
_entity_poly.pdbx_seq_one_letter_code
_entity_poly.pdbx_strand_id
1 'polypeptide(L)'
;MRSRINRRAALWAAAVLLAMTVPAPAEAQIWQPPFAIIYGEFHRGCLTNDSLEHVQTFNCGFAGIWEWMLDPVPGETADRKFIRHGDACVEAGETSVLLRKCNGSAWQQWIVQPNEPRYPGVGVKGVRFRSVRNQTACIDNYKSGKVRLWQCGNSYQQQWNISSAAFAHLVFPAPPELHMGMTWRTLRNLDSTVHVGMDTGTNQFQGDTRAREYHPILCINRGFQHPAPPEVPPGTPDGHGWSGGYVNITLPIRGNELKSRAIADSFCSSAFGAAWRMAEWRDGGAYSLWAYGTLPEGERFWVAINDQPANPWN
;
A
#
# COMPACT_ATOMS: atom_id res chain seq x y z
N MET A 1 53.81 54.69 7.78
CA MET A 1 52.87 53.58 8.09
C MET A 1 51.99 53.31 6.88
N ARG A 2 52.26 52.25 6.12
CA ARG A 2 51.45 51.83 4.95
C ARG A 2 50.93 50.42 5.22
N SER A 3 49.62 50.29 5.45
CA SER A 3 48.92 49.02 5.64
C SER A 3 48.62 48.38 4.28
N ARG A 4 49.19 47.20 4.05
CA ARG A 4 48.84 46.31 2.94
C ARG A 4 47.59 45.52 3.35
N ILE A 5 46.45 45.85 2.75
CA ILE A 5 45.19 45.12 2.92
C ILE A 5 45.29 43.77 2.17
N ASN A 6 45.15 42.69 2.93
CA ASN A 6 45.21 41.30 2.48
C ASN A 6 44.05 40.95 1.52
N ARG A 7 44.33 40.93 0.21
CA ARG A 7 43.40 40.51 -0.86
C ARG A 7 42.94 39.04 -0.80
N ARG A 8 43.40 38.24 0.17
CA ARG A 8 43.02 36.82 0.30
C ARG A 8 41.74 36.57 1.11
N ALA A 9 41.25 37.56 1.88
CA ALA A 9 40.01 37.42 2.64
C ALA A 9 38.74 37.63 1.79
N ALA A 10 38.84 38.35 0.66
CA ALA A 10 37.68 38.67 -0.17
C ALA A 10 37.23 37.51 -1.08
N LEU A 11 38.09 36.51 -1.33
CA LEU A 11 37.77 35.38 -2.21
C LEU A 11 37.06 34.22 -1.50
N TRP A 12 37.12 34.14 -0.17
CA TRP A 12 36.41 33.10 0.60
C TRP A 12 34.97 33.47 0.94
N ALA A 13 34.62 34.76 1.00
CA ALA A 13 33.25 35.19 1.27
C ALA A 13 32.29 34.97 0.08
N ALA A 14 32.81 34.97 -1.15
CA ALA A 14 31.98 34.75 -2.36
C ALA A 14 31.65 33.27 -2.62
N ALA A 15 32.48 32.33 -2.15
CA ALA A 15 32.24 30.89 -2.34
C ALA A 15 31.22 30.31 -1.34
N VAL A 16 31.09 30.91 -0.15
CA VAL A 16 30.13 30.47 0.88
C VAL A 16 28.71 31.01 0.60
N LEU A 17 28.59 32.17 -0.06
CA LEU A 17 27.30 32.78 -0.39
C LEU A 17 26.63 32.20 -1.65
N LEU A 18 27.36 31.48 -2.51
CA LEU A 18 26.78 30.84 -3.71
C LEU A 18 26.22 29.43 -3.46
N ALA A 19 26.43 28.85 -2.27
CA ALA A 19 25.93 27.51 -1.93
C ALA A 19 24.53 27.52 -1.28
N MET A 20 23.93 28.70 -1.04
CA MET A 20 22.65 28.84 -0.34
C MET A 20 21.43 29.11 -1.24
N THR A 21 21.60 29.07 -2.57
CA THR A 21 20.47 29.27 -3.52
C THR A 21 20.13 28.03 -4.34
N VAL A 22 20.64 26.85 -3.96
CA VAL A 22 20.10 25.61 -4.51
C VAL A 22 18.77 25.39 -3.80
N PRO A 23 17.61 25.49 -4.49
CA PRO A 23 16.36 25.06 -3.88
C PRO A 23 16.57 23.63 -3.42
N ALA A 24 16.24 23.35 -2.15
CA ALA A 24 16.19 21.97 -1.67
C ALA A 24 15.46 21.14 -2.74
N PRO A 25 15.97 19.95 -3.13
CA PRO A 25 15.21 19.09 -4.01
C PRO A 25 13.82 19.00 -3.41
N ALA A 26 12.81 19.36 -4.21
CA ALA A 26 11.42 19.31 -3.77
C ALA A 26 11.23 17.97 -3.06
N GLU A 27 10.95 18.01 -1.75
CA GLU A 27 10.62 16.80 -1.00
C GLU A 27 9.58 16.09 -1.85
N ALA A 28 9.93 14.92 -2.36
CA ALA A 28 9.03 14.13 -3.18
C ALA A 28 7.76 13.95 -2.35
N GLN A 29 6.71 14.68 -2.73
CA GLN A 29 5.50 14.77 -1.95
C GLN A 29 4.97 13.34 -1.83
N ILE A 30 5.04 12.84 -0.60
CA ILE A 30 4.78 11.45 -0.25
C ILE A 30 3.38 11.11 -0.77
N TRP A 31 3.30 10.25 -1.79
CA TRP A 31 2.03 9.75 -2.30
C TRP A 31 1.54 8.65 -1.36
N GLN A 32 1.04 9.03 -0.18
CA GLN A 32 0.12 8.15 0.54
C GLN A 32 -1.25 8.32 -0.11
N PRO A 33 -1.99 7.24 -0.44
CA PRO A 33 -3.40 7.40 -0.76
C PRO A 33 -4.04 8.09 0.46
N PRO A 34 -4.59 9.30 0.31
CA PRO A 34 -5.08 10.02 1.47
C PRO A 34 -6.22 9.22 2.06
N PHE A 35 -6.12 8.94 3.36
CA PHE A 35 -7.27 8.49 4.12
C PHE A 35 -8.40 9.51 3.89
N ALA A 36 -9.53 8.99 3.43
CA ALA A 36 -10.71 9.77 3.13
C ALA A 36 -11.69 9.58 4.29
N ILE A 37 -12.01 10.69 4.95
CA ILE A 37 -13.26 10.78 5.69
C ILE A 37 -14.37 10.95 4.65
N ILE A 38 -15.29 9.99 4.60
CA ILE A 38 -16.41 10.00 3.66
C ILE A 38 -17.64 10.55 4.38
N TYR A 39 -17.94 11.83 4.18
CA TYR A 39 -19.01 12.54 4.89
C TYR A 39 -20.28 12.64 4.05
N GLY A 40 -21.42 12.14 4.55
CA GLY A 40 -22.71 12.25 3.85
C GLY A 40 -23.36 13.62 4.06
N GLU A 41 -23.63 14.34 2.96
CA GLU A 41 -24.17 15.71 3.03
C GLU A 41 -25.60 15.78 3.60
N PHE A 42 -26.43 14.76 3.35
CA PHE A 42 -27.85 14.78 3.72
C PHE A 42 -28.09 14.66 5.24
N HIS A 43 -27.60 13.58 5.88
CA HIS A 43 -27.74 13.36 7.33
C HIS A 43 -26.54 13.82 8.16
N ARG A 44 -25.55 14.46 7.52
CA ARG A 44 -24.36 15.03 8.18
C ARG A 44 -23.56 14.03 9.03
N GLY A 45 -23.47 12.78 8.55
CA GLY A 45 -22.75 11.70 9.21
C GLY A 45 -21.63 11.14 8.35
N CYS A 46 -20.58 10.66 8.98
CA CYS A 46 -19.45 10.00 8.33
C CYS A 46 -19.74 8.52 8.11
N LEU A 47 -19.33 7.99 6.97
CA LEU A 47 -19.38 6.55 6.68
C LEU A 47 -18.52 5.80 7.70
N THR A 48 -19.06 4.72 8.24
CA THR A 48 -18.40 3.88 9.24
C THR A 48 -18.94 2.47 9.18
N ASN A 49 -18.39 1.62 10.02
CA ASN A 49 -18.83 0.27 10.26
C ASN A 49 -18.78 -0.01 11.77
N ASP A 50 -19.76 -0.74 12.27
CA ASP A 50 -19.68 -1.33 13.62
C ASP A 50 -19.23 -2.79 13.58
N SER A 51 -19.19 -3.39 12.39
CA SER A 51 -18.92 -4.81 12.16
C SER A 51 -18.52 -5.07 10.70
N LEU A 52 -18.04 -6.28 10.40
CA LEU A 52 -17.75 -6.75 9.03
C LEU A 52 -19.01 -7.08 8.20
N GLU A 53 -20.20 -6.67 8.65
CA GLU A 53 -21.44 -6.92 7.90
C GLU A 53 -22.31 -5.68 7.79
N HIS A 54 -21.91 -4.57 8.41
CA HIS A 54 -22.74 -3.39 8.47
C HIS A 54 -21.92 -2.12 8.23
N VAL A 55 -22.20 -1.49 7.08
CA VAL A 55 -21.80 -0.10 6.82
C VAL A 55 -22.95 0.80 7.23
N GLN A 56 -22.64 1.91 7.90
CA GLN A 56 -23.60 2.89 8.38
C GLN A 56 -23.01 4.30 8.37
N THR A 57 -23.75 5.26 8.94
CA THR A 57 -23.23 6.61 9.20
C THR A 57 -23.29 6.95 10.68
N PHE A 58 -22.37 7.79 11.15
CA PHE A 58 -22.38 8.26 12.53
C PHE A 58 -21.75 9.66 12.65
N ASN A 59 -21.79 10.25 13.84
CA ASN A 59 -21.19 11.56 14.09
C ASN A 59 -19.68 11.53 13.83
N CYS A 60 -19.21 12.47 13.02
CA CYS A 60 -17.80 12.65 12.72
C CYS A 60 -17.08 13.24 13.94
N GLY A 61 -16.38 12.43 14.75
CA GLY A 61 -15.86 12.93 16.04
C GLY A 61 -14.75 12.15 16.74
N PHE A 62 -14.22 11.06 16.19
CA PHE A 62 -13.14 10.28 16.84
C PHE A 62 -12.07 9.84 15.83
N ALA A 63 -10.78 9.98 16.11
CA ALA A 63 -9.74 9.54 15.18
C ALA A 63 -9.75 7.99 14.99
N GLY A 64 -9.53 7.50 13.76
CA GLY A 64 -9.24 6.08 13.46
C GLY A 64 -10.36 5.19 12.89
N ILE A 65 -11.64 5.38 13.25
CA ILE A 65 -12.76 4.51 12.77
C ILE A 65 -13.50 5.04 11.53
N TRP A 66 -13.06 6.18 10.97
CA TRP A 66 -13.67 6.82 9.79
C TRP A 66 -12.70 6.91 8.60
N GLU A 67 -11.53 6.31 8.74
CA GLU A 67 -10.48 6.38 7.74
C GLU A 67 -10.71 5.29 6.70
N TRP A 68 -11.15 5.73 5.53
CA TRP A 68 -11.34 4.89 4.36
C TRP A 68 -10.22 5.13 3.37
N MET A 69 -9.80 4.09 2.66
CA MET A 69 -8.87 4.21 1.55
C MET A 69 -9.60 3.98 0.25
N LEU A 70 -9.46 4.93 -0.68
CA LEU A 70 -9.99 4.83 -2.04
C LEU A 70 -8.89 4.26 -2.94
N ASP A 71 -8.84 2.93 -2.98
CA ASP A 71 -7.76 2.19 -3.60
C ASP A 71 -8.02 1.98 -5.09
N PRO A 72 -7.06 2.26 -5.99
CA PRO A 72 -7.25 1.97 -7.41
C PRO A 72 -7.48 0.47 -7.63
N VAL A 73 -8.39 0.12 -8.54
CA VAL A 73 -8.53 -1.25 -9.01
C VAL A 73 -7.44 -1.54 -10.05
N PRO A 74 -6.59 -2.57 -9.87
CA PRO A 74 -5.54 -2.90 -10.83
C PRO A 74 -6.08 -3.14 -12.24
N GLY A 75 -5.44 -2.54 -13.24
CA GLY A 75 -5.81 -2.71 -14.66
C GLY A 75 -7.06 -1.94 -15.12
N GLU A 76 -7.69 -1.15 -14.23
CA GLU A 76 -8.94 -0.46 -14.51
C GLU A 76 -8.76 1.07 -14.59
N THR A 77 -9.84 1.76 -14.97
CA THR A 77 -9.87 3.23 -15.10
C THR A 77 -9.66 3.95 -13.76
N ALA A 78 -9.16 5.18 -13.81
CA ALA A 78 -8.81 5.96 -12.63
C ALA A 78 -10.02 6.31 -11.72
N ASP A 79 -11.25 6.26 -12.22
CA ASP A 79 -12.47 6.44 -11.44
C ASP A 79 -12.91 5.17 -10.70
N ARG A 80 -12.32 4.00 -11.02
CA ARG A 80 -12.65 2.74 -10.37
C ARG A 80 -11.82 2.54 -9.10
N LYS A 81 -12.51 2.25 -7.99
CA LYS A 81 -11.92 2.17 -6.65
C LYS A 81 -12.47 0.99 -5.84
N PHE A 82 -11.65 0.44 -4.96
CA PHE A 82 -12.13 -0.20 -3.74
C PHE A 82 -12.28 0.86 -2.65
N ILE A 83 -13.31 0.76 -1.82
CA ILE A 83 -13.45 1.57 -0.60
C ILE A 83 -13.06 0.64 0.55
N ARG A 84 -11.86 0.83 1.11
CA ARG A 84 -11.23 -0.11 2.04
C ARG A 84 -11.11 0.47 3.45
N HIS A 85 -11.29 -0.38 4.45
CA HIS A 85 -10.97 -0.11 5.85
C HIS A 85 -10.25 -1.34 6.43
N GLY A 86 -8.98 -1.21 6.80
CA GLY A 86 -8.15 -2.36 7.18
C GLY A 86 -8.03 -3.39 6.05
N ASP A 87 -8.33 -4.66 6.32
CA ASP A 87 -8.35 -5.76 5.34
C ASP A 87 -9.73 -6.01 4.69
N ALA A 88 -10.71 -5.12 4.97
CA ALA A 88 -12.08 -5.22 4.50
C ALA A 88 -12.43 -4.14 3.47
N CYS A 89 -13.25 -4.51 2.49
CA CYS A 89 -13.69 -3.71 1.37
C CYS A 89 -15.22 -3.58 1.39
N VAL A 90 -15.71 -2.38 1.10
CA VAL A 90 -17.15 -2.12 0.96
C VAL A 90 -17.68 -2.89 -0.23
N GLU A 91 -18.71 -3.70 0.01
CA GLU A 91 -19.33 -4.60 -0.96
C GLU A 91 -20.78 -4.19 -1.22
N ALA A 92 -21.17 -4.21 -2.49
CA ALA A 92 -22.54 -4.04 -2.90
C ALA A 92 -23.35 -5.31 -2.59
N GLY A 93 -24.37 -5.21 -1.75
CA GLY A 93 -25.40 -6.25 -1.63
C GLY A 93 -26.50 -6.09 -2.68
N GLU A 94 -27.65 -6.72 -2.45
CA GLU A 94 -28.84 -6.48 -3.30
C GLU A 94 -29.42 -5.08 -3.06
N THR A 95 -29.65 -4.75 -1.79
CA THR A 95 -30.15 -3.43 -1.34
C THR A 95 -29.31 -2.83 -0.21
N SER A 96 -28.37 -3.61 0.33
CA SER A 96 -27.49 -3.23 1.44
C SER A 96 -26.09 -2.86 0.95
N VAL A 97 -25.35 -2.19 1.83
CA VAL A 97 -23.93 -1.92 1.67
C VAL A 97 -23.22 -2.66 2.82
N LEU A 98 -22.34 -3.59 2.46
CA LEU A 98 -21.69 -4.53 3.40
C LEU A 98 -20.20 -4.21 3.47
N LEU A 99 -19.48 -4.76 4.46
CA LEU A 99 -18.03 -4.61 4.60
C LEU A 99 -17.35 -5.97 4.74
N ARG A 100 -16.96 -6.61 3.63
CA ARG A 100 -16.38 -7.96 3.67
C ARG A 100 -14.87 -7.94 3.48
N LYS A 101 -14.19 -9.04 3.81
CA LYS A 101 -12.78 -9.23 3.48
C LYS A 101 -12.55 -8.93 1.99
N CYS A 102 -11.52 -8.13 1.69
CA CYS A 102 -11.19 -7.77 0.32
C CYS A 102 -10.85 -9.03 -0.50
N ASN A 103 -11.49 -9.20 -1.66
CA ASN A 103 -11.30 -10.34 -2.56
C ASN A 103 -11.16 -9.94 -4.04
N GLY A 104 -11.16 -8.63 -4.34
CA GLY A 104 -11.01 -8.11 -5.70
C GLY A 104 -12.26 -8.20 -6.59
N SER A 105 -13.35 -8.78 -6.09
CA SER A 105 -14.62 -8.95 -6.80
C SER A 105 -15.20 -7.65 -7.34
N ALA A 106 -15.89 -7.70 -8.48
CA ALA A 106 -16.67 -6.58 -9.02
C ALA A 106 -17.77 -6.06 -8.05
N TRP A 107 -18.20 -6.89 -7.08
CA TRP A 107 -19.11 -6.46 -6.01
C TRP A 107 -18.46 -5.48 -5.03
N GLN A 108 -17.13 -5.49 -4.92
CA GLN A 108 -16.35 -4.61 -4.04
C GLN A 108 -15.79 -3.37 -4.78
N GLN A 109 -16.09 -3.25 -6.07
CA GLN A 109 -15.60 -2.18 -6.93
C GLN A 109 -16.66 -1.09 -7.12
N TRP A 110 -16.22 0.15 -7.00
CA TRP A 110 -17.05 1.34 -7.08
C TRP A 110 -16.51 2.30 -8.11
N ILE A 111 -17.40 2.92 -8.87
CA ILE A 111 -17.10 4.02 -9.77
C ILE A 111 -17.34 5.31 -8.98
N VAL A 112 -16.27 6.06 -8.74
CA VAL A 112 -16.31 7.32 -7.99
C VAL A 112 -16.45 8.46 -8.98
N GLN A 113 -17.54 9.21 -8.86
CA GLN A 113 -17.88 10.28 -9.81
C GLN A 113 -18.18 11.57 -9.07
N PRO A 114 -17.90 12.75 -9.66
CA PRO A 114 -18.34 14.02 -9.10
C PRO A 114 -19.87 14.03 -8.92
N ASN A 115 -20.34 14.48 -7.76
CA ASN A 115 -21.76 14.66 -7.47
C ASN A 115 -21.92 15.75 -6.41
N GLU A 116 -22.22 16.97 -6.86
CA GLU A 116 -22.37 18.16 -6.00
C GLU A 116 -23.74 18.81 -6.22
N PRO A 117 -24.87 18.08 -6.03
CA PRO A 117 -26.18 18.71 -6.11
C PRO A 117 -26.29 19.85 -5.09
N ARG A 118 -25.58 19.76 -3.95
CA ARG A 118 -25.35 20.85 -3.00
C ARG A 118 -23.89 21.23 -3.01
N TYR A 119 -23.62 22.53 -2.94
CA TYR A 119 -22.26 23.03 -2.85
C TYR A 119 -21.55 22.45 -1.61
N PRO A 120 -20.43 21.73 -1.77
CA PRO A 120 -19.66 21.20 -0.65
C PRO A 120 -18.89 22.34 0.04
N GLY A 121 -18.59 22.18 1.32
CA GLY A 121 -17.79 23.16 2.08
C GLY A 121 -16.39 23.38 1.52
N VAL A 122 -15.71 24.42 1.99
CA VAL A 122 -14.31 24.71 1.60
C VAL A 122 -13.42 23.52 1.98
N GLY A 123 -12.54 23.11 1.05
CA GLY A 123 -11.56 22.04 1.28
C GLY A 123 -12.08 20.61 1.05
N VAL A 124 -13.34 20.45 0.65
CA VAL A 124 -13.93 19.15 0.29
C VAL A 124 -14.58 19.18 -1.10
N LYS A 125 -14.79 17.99 -1.66
CA LYS A 125 -15.44 17.77 -2.96
C LYS A 125 -16.52 16.70 -2.84
N GLY A 126 -17.65 16.94 -3.50
CA GLY A 126 -18.78 16.01 -3.50
C GLY A 126 -18.60 14.92 -4.56
N VAL A 127 -18.74 13.67 -4.12
CA VAL A 127 -18.69 12.48 -4.96
C VAL A 127 -19.92 11.61 -4.74
N ARG A 128 -20.18 10.72 -5.69
CA ARG A 128 -21.06 9.57 -5.53
C ARG A 128 -20.29 8.28 -5.81
N PHE A 129 -20.69 7.21 -5.12
CA PHE A 129 -20.15 5.88 -5.30
C PHE A 129 -21.18 4.99 -5.99
N ARG A 130 -20.94 4.68 -7.27
CA ARG A 130 -21.81 3.81 -8.07
C ARG A 130 -21.23 2.40 -8.13
N SER A 131 -22.04 1.38 -7.91
CA SER A 131 -21.55 0.00 -7.96
C SER A 131 -21.13 -0.37 -9.38
N VAL A 132 -19.97 -1.03 -9.53
CA VAL A 132 -19.55 -1.60 -10.82
C VAL A 132 -20.47 -2.76 -11.21
N ARG A 133 -20.85 -3.59 -10.23
CA ARG A 133 -21.71 -4.75 -10.44
C ARG A 133 -23.16 -4.37 -10.68
N ASN A 134 -23.73 -3.52 -9.83
CA ASN A 134 -25.08 -2.99 -10.00
C ASN A 134 -24.99 -1.56 -10.55
N GLN A 135 -24.81 -1.45 -11.86
CA GLN A 135 -24.45 -0.19 -12.52
C GLN A 135 -25.47 0.95 -12.35
N THR A 136 -26.70 0.63 -11.92
CA THR A 136 -27.74 1.62 -11.66
C THR A 136 -27.81 2.02 -10.18
N ALA A 137 -27.08 1.36 -9.28
CA ALA A 137 -27.16 1.58 -7.84
C ALA A 137 -25.97 2.38 -7.29
N CYS A 138 -26.28 3.33 -6.41
CA CYS A 138 -25.37 4.21 -5.70
C CYS A 138 -25.54 4.04 -4.19
N ILE A 139 -24.46 4.30 -3.44
CA ILE A 139 -24.52 4.37 -1.97
C ILE A 139 -25.35 5.60 -1.56
N ASP A 140 -26.45 5.36 -0.86
CA ASP A 140 -27.49 6.34 -0.54
C ASP A 140 -27.65 6.44 0.98
N ASN A 141 -27.36 7.62 1.55
CA ASN A 141 -27.56 7.94 2.95
C ASN A 141 -29.01 8.40 3.17
N TYR A 142 -29.94 7.45 3.16
CA TYR A 142 -31.38 7.74 3.15
C TYR A 142 -31.94 8.09 4.53
N LYS A 143 -31.35 7.56 5.61
CA LYS A 143 -31.80 7.77 6.99
C LYS A 143 -30.57 7.93 7.89
N SER A 144 -30.65 8.80 8.89
CA SER A 144 -29.59 8.94 9.90
C SER A 144 -29.22 7.57 10.47
N GLY A 145 -27.92 7.25 10.48
CA GLY A 145 -27.42 5.95 10.91
C GLY A 145 -27.56 4.83 9.88
N LYS A 146 -28.04 5.08 8.65
CA LYS A 146 -28.29 4.02 7.67
C LYS A 146 -27.87 4.41 6.26
N VAL A 147 -27.20 3.47 5.61
CA VAL A 147 -26.94 3.50 4.16
C VAL A 147 -27.67 2.37 3.47
N ARG A 148 -27.91 2.53 2.18
CA ARG A 148 -28.45 1.49 1.30
C ARG A 148 -27.85 1.62 -0.10
N LEU A 149 -28.11 0.62 -0.93
CA LEU A 149 -28.01 0.76 -2.36
C LEU A 149 -29.34 1.24 -2.93
N TRP A 150 -29.31 2.33 -3.70
CA TRP A 150 -30.49 2.88 -4.35
C TRP A 150 -30.17 3.36 -5.75
N GLN A 151 -31.19 3.52 -6.60
CA GLN A 151 -31.01 4.01 -7.96
C GLN A 151 -30.23 5.34 -7.97
N CYS A 152 -29.15 5.38 -8.73
CA CYS A 152 -28.31 6.55 -8.91
C CYS A 152 -29.12 7.71 -9.48
N GLY A 153 -28.95 8.89 -8.89
CA GLY A 153 -29.54 10.15 -9.34
C GLY A 153 -28.67 11.32 -8.92
N ASN A 154 -29.27 12.51 -8.90
CA ASN A 154 -28.62 13.76 -8.47
C ASN A 154 -29.11 14.19 -7.09
N SER A 155 -29.44 13.23 -6.22
CA SER A 155 -29.92 13.54 -4.87
C SER A 155 -28.76 13.87 -3.92
N TYR A 156 -29.01 14.78 -2.99
CA TYR A 156 -28.13 15.08 -1.85
C TYR A 156 -27.87 13.84 -0.96
N GLN A 157 -28.75 12.84 -0.98
CA GLN A 157 -28.56 11.57 -0.24
C GLN A 157 -27.39 10.74 -0.79
N GLN A 158 -27.00 10.98 -2.05
CA GLN A 158 -25.92 10.30 -2.74
C GLN A 158 -24.67 11.19 -2.87
N GLN A 159 -24.71 12.38 -2.27
CA GLN A 159 -23.55 13.25 -2.17
C GLN A 159 -22.75 12.90 -0.91
N TRP A 160 -21.54 12.40 -1.16
CA TRP A 160 -20.53 12.12 -0.17
C TRP A 160 -19.37 13.09 -0.36
N ASN A 161 -19.02 13.86 0.65
CA ASN A 161 -17.91 14.78 0.60
C ASN A 161 -16.64 14.09 1.10
N ILE A 162 -15.56 14.23 0.33
CA ILE A 162 -14.21 13.80 0.70
C ILE A 162 -13.26 15.01 0.62
N SER A 163 -12.07 14.94 1.23
CA SER A 163 -11.10 16.03 1.13
C SER A 163 -10.73 16.34 -0.32
N SER A 164 -10.49 17.61 -0.65
CA SER A 164 -10.03 18.00 -1.99
C SER A 164 -8.74 17.29 -2.40
N ALA A 165 -7.87 16.97 -1.42
CA ALA A 165 -6.71 16.12 -1.65
C ALA A 165 -7.13 14.72 -2.10
N ALA A 166 -7.98 14.01 -1.34
CA ALA A 166 -8.49 12.70 -1.74
C ALA A 166 -9.17 12.70 -3.11
N PHE A 167 -9.94 13.74 -3.41
CA PHE A 167 -10.54 13.91 -4.73
C PHE A 167 -9.52 14.11 -5.84
N ALA A 168 -8.45 14.88 -5.62
CA ALA A 168 -7.38 15.06 -6.60
C ALA A 168 -6.70 13.71 -6.95
N HIS A 169 -6.53 12.81 -5.97
CA HIS A 169 -6.02 11.46 -6.22
C HIS A 169 -6.96 10.56 -7.04
N LEU A 170 -8.26 10.90 -7.13
CA LEU A 170 -9.21 10.20 -8.00
C LEU A 170 -9.17 10.71 -9.43
N VAL A 171 -9.04 12.03 -9.60
CA VAL A 171 -9.17 12.71 -10.90
C VAL A 171 -7.85 12.75 -11.65
N PHE A 172 -6.73 12.83 -10.95
CA PHE A 172 -5.41 12.79 -11.56
C PHE A 172 -4.84 11.38 -11.43
N PRO A 173 -4.33 10.79 -12.53
CA PRO A 173 -3.57 9.56 -12.41
C PRO A 173 -2.44 9.79 -11.40
N ALA A 174 -2.23 8.81 -10.53
CA ALA A 174 -1.06 8.82 -9.66
C ALA A 174 0.17 9.11 -10.53
N PRO A 175 1.12 9.96 -10.08
CA PRO A 175 2.35 10.13 -10.81
C PRO A 175 2.94 8.74 -11.08
N PRO A 176 3.55 8.53 -12.27
CA PRO A 176 4.18 7.25 -12.56
C PRO A 176 5.12 6.91 -11.41
N GLU A 177 4.98 5.69 -10.88
CA GLU A 177 5.88 5.21 -9.84
C GLU A 177 7.30 5.28 -10.38
N LEU A 178 8.13 6.07 -9.71
CA LEU A 178 9.50 6.34 -10.15
C LEU A 178 10.39 5.09 -10.02
N HIS A 179 9.99 4.14 -9.19
CA HIS A 179 10.71 2.89 -8.93
C HIS A 179 9.75 1.73 -8.64
N MET A 180 10.16 0.52 -9.03
CA MET A 180 9.44 -0.72 -8.77
C MET A 180 10.10 -1.45 -7.59
N GLY A 181 9.31 -2.23 -6.87
CA GLY A 181 9.81 -3.17 -5.88
C GLY A 181 10.05 -4.56 -6.50
N MET A 182 11.09 -5.24 -6.03
CA MET A 182 11.39 -6.62 -6.40
C MET A 182 10.53 -7.58 -5.58
N THR A 183 10.05 -8.62 -6.24
CA THR A 183 9.32 -9.70 -5.60
C THR A 183 9.94 -11.05 -5.90
N TRP A 184 9.74 -11.98 -4.98
CA TRP A 184 9.99 -13.40 -5.16
C TRP A 184 8.68 -14.17 -5.08
N ARG A 185 8.73 -15.46 -5.42
CA ARG A 185 7.60 -16.36 -5.25
C ARG A 185 7.97 -17.66 -4.54
N THR A 186 6.96 -18.37 -4.04
CA THR A 186 7.07 -19.78 -3.68
C THR A 186 7.35 -20.60 -4.93
N LEU A 187 8.53 -21.23 -5.01
CA LEU A 187 8.94 -22.08 -6.11
C LEU A 187 8.52 -23.53 -5.89
N ARG A 188 8.65 -24.01 -4.64
CA ARG A 188 8.35 -25.40 -4.28
C ARG A 188 8.19 -25.53 -2.76
N ASN A 189 7.25 -26.37 -2.30
CA ASN A 189 7.23 -26.87 -0.93
C ASN A 189 7.77 -28.32 -0.90
N LEU A 190 8.51 -28.69 0.15
CA LEU A 190 9.00 -30.03 0.43
C LEU A 190 8.83 -30.33 1.92
N ASP A 191 7.87 -31.17 2.27
CA ASP A 191 7.55 -31.55 3.65
C ASP A 191 7.44 -30.33 4.58
N SER A 192 8.45 -30.10 5.41
CA SER A 192 8.52 -28.98 6.37
C SER A 192 9.39 -27.80 5.91
N THR A 193 9.82 -27.82 4.65
CA THR A 193 10.67 -26.81 4.03
C THR A 193 10.03 -26.20 2.79
N VAL A 194 10.48 -24.99 2.45
CA VAL A 194 10.03 -24.25 1.28
C VAL A 194 11.21 -23.66 0.52
N HIS A 195 11.14 -23.74 -0.80
CA HIS A 195 12.01 -23.04 -1.73
C HIS A 195 11.30 -21.79 -2.23
N VAL A 196 11.88 -20.64 -1.95
CA VAL A 196 11.39 -19.34 -2.39
C VAL A 196 12.48 -18.65 -3.20
N GLY A 197 12.11 -17.88 -4.21
CA GLY A 197 13.12 -17.20 -5.01
C GLY A 197 12.58 -16.45 -6.20
N MET A 198 13.53 -15.97 -6.99
CA MET A 198 13.28 -15.34 -8.28
C MET A 198 12.57 -16.29 -9.25
N ASP A 199 11.72 -15.74 -10.08
CA ASP A 199 11.22 -16.40 -11.28
C ASP A 199 11.46 -15.55 -12.54
N THR A 200 10.90 -15.96 -13.68
CA THR A 200 11.06 -15.23 -14.95
C THR A 200 10.50 -13.80 -14.92
N GLY A 201 9.67 -13.47 -13.92
CA GLY A 201 9.15 -12.12 -13.72
C GLY A 201 9.97 -11.28 -12.75
N THR A 202 10.86 -11.88 -11.97
CA THR A 202 11.67 -11.14 -10.98
C THR A 202 12.72 -10.28 -11.66
N ASN A 203 12.84 -9.01 -11.24
CA ASN A 203 13.87 -8.10 -11.72
C ASN A 203 14.61 -7.48 -10.54
N GLN A 204 15.80 -8.02 -10.27
CA GLN A 204 16.64 -7.57 -9.16
C GLN A 204 17.30 -6.21 -9.38
N PHE A 205 17.32 -5.69 -10.60
CA PHE A 205 18.03 -4.44 -10.91
C PHE A 205 17.12 -3.22 -10.77
N GLN A 206 15.87 -3.32 -11.21
CA GLN A 206 14.93 -2.19 -11.26
C GLN A 206 13.63 -2.44 -10.48
N GLY A 207 13.44 -3.65 -9.95
CA GLY A 207 12.18 -4.13 -9.43
C GLY A 207 11.26 -4.62 -10.54
N ASP A 208 10.25 -5.40 -10.17
CA ASP A 208 9.32 -6.08 -11.07
C ASP A 208 7.86 -5.74 -10.79
N THR A 209 7.58 -5.18 -9.62
CA THR A 209 6.23 -4.96 -9.11
C THR A 209 6.04 -3.52 -8.67
N ARG A 210 4.88 -2.96 -8.99
CA ARG A 210 4.52 -1.59 -8.62
C ARG A 210 4.39 -1.44 -7.11
N ALA A 211 4.95 -0.37 -6.53
CA ALA A 211 4.94 -0.15 -5.08
C ALA A 211 3.52 -0.02 -4.50
N ARG A 212 2.51 0.36 -5.29
CA ARG A 212 1.10 0.37 -4.87
C ARG A 212 0.42 -0.99 -4.82
N GLU A 213 1.05 -2.04 -5.34
CA GLU A 213 0.49 -3.38 -5.30
C GLU A 213 0.60 -3.98 -3.89
N TYR A 214 -0.34 -4.86 -3.56
CA TYR A 214 -0.35 -5.58 -2.29
C TYR A 214 0.29 -6.94 -2.48
N HIS A 215 1.36 -7.18 -1.73
CA HIS A 215 1.97 -8.51 -1.60
C HIS A 215 2.35 -8.71 -0.14
N PRO A 216 2.29 -9.94 0.39
CA PRO A 216 2.91 -10.26 1.67
C PRO A 216 4.40 -9.89 1.70
N ILE A 217 4.95 -9.69 2.89
CA ILE A 217 6.41 -9.65 3.09
C ILE A 217 6.88 -11.07 3.39
N LEU A 218 7.90 -11.54 2.70
CA LEU A 218 8.61 -12.74 3.13
C LEU A 218 9.44 -12.40 4.36
N CYS A 219 9.09 -12.99 5.49
CA CYS A 219 9.79 -12.82 6.76
C CYS A 219 10.66 -14.04 7.03
N ILE A 220 11.84 -13.82 7.59
CA ILE A 220 12.77 -14.86 7.98
C ILE A 220 13.26 -14.66 9.41
N ASN A 221 13.43 -15.77 10.13
CA ASN A 221 14.11 -15.83 11.41
C ASN A 221 15.29 -16.80 11.32
N ARG A 222 16.50 -16.26 11.48
CA ARG A 222 17.77 -17.01 11.45
C ARG A 222 18.44 -17.08 12.83
N GLY A 223 17.67 -16.81 13.89
CA GLY A 223 18.18 -16.77 15.28
C GLY A 223 18.74 -18.10 15.77
N PHE A 224 18.34 -19.20 15.15
CA PHE A 224 18.92 -20.52 15.35
C PHE A 224 19.37 -21.04 13.98
N GLN A 225 20.68 -21.18 13.77
CA GLN A 225 21.22 -21.78 12.55
C GLN A 225 20.93 -23.27 12.58
N HIS A 226 19.82 -23.67 11.96
CA HIS A 226 19.47 -25.07 11.85
C HIS A 226 20.25 -25.73 10.71
N PRO A 227 20.62 -27.02 10.83
CA PRO A 227 21.14 -27.78 9.71
C PRO A 227 20.06 -27.96 8.63
N ALA A 228 20.50 -28.05 7.37
CA ALA A 228 19.64 -28.37 6.25
C ALA A 228 19.13 -29.82 6.40
N PRO A 229 17.82 -30.07 6.25
CA PRO A 229 17.30 -31.42 6.11
C PRO A 229 17.88 -32.15 4.89
N PRO A 230 17.98 -33.49 4.91
CA PRO A 230 18.51 -34.27 3.79
C PRO A 230 17.78 -34.06 2.45
N GLU A 231 16.49 -33.70 2.49
CA GLU A 231 15.67 -33.43 1.32
C GLU A 231 15.98 -32.09 0.64
N VAL A 232 16.64 -31.16 1.34
CA VAL A 232 17.06 -29.88 0.76
C VAL A 232 18.28 -30.12 -0.12
N PRO A 233 18.24 -29.75 -1.42
CA PRO A 233 19.39 -29.89 -2.29
C PRO A 233 20.62 -29.15 -1.74
N PRO A 234 21.83 -29.70 -1.90
CA PRO A 234 23.04 -28.97 -1.56
C PRO A 234 23.08 -27.66 -2.36
N GLY A 235 23.42 -26.57 -1.67
CA GLY A 235 23.48 -25.25 -2.29
C GLY A 235 24.46 -25.24 -3.47
N THR A 236 24.12 -24.50 -4.52
CA THR A 236 25.04 -24.23 -5.62
C THR A 236 25.93 -23.02 -5.29
N PRO A 237 27.14 -22.92 -5.88
CA PRO A 237 27.94 -21.70 -5.81
C PRO A 237 27.18 -20.45 -6.28
N ASP A 238 26.17 -20.66 -7.14
CA ASP A 238 25.38 -19.61 -7.77
C ASP A 238 24.15 -19.17 -6.96
N GLY A 239 23.92 -19.69 -5.75
CA GLY A 239 23.06 -19.04 -4.75
C GLY A 239 21.79 -19.76 -4.29
N HIS A 240 21.50 -20.97 -4.76
CA HIS A 240 20.29 -21.69 -4.33
C HIS A 240 20.46 -22.48 -3.03
N GLY A 241 20.83 -21.80 -1.94
CA GLY A 241 21.26 -22.45 -0.70
C GLY A 241 20.26 -22.44 0.44
N TRP A 242 20.65 -23.18 1.48
CA TRP A 242 19.96 -23.26 2.75
C TRP A 242 20.19 -22.00 3.59
N SER A 243 19.12 -21.35 4.04
CA SER A 243 19.20 -20.13 4.83
C SER A 243 19.56 -20.37 6.30
N GLY A 244 19.33 -21.58 6.81
CA GLY A 244 19.47 -21.88 8.24
C GLY A 244 18.31 -21.43 9.11
N GLY A 245 17.24 -20.88 8.54
CA GLY A 245 16.15 -20.26 9.31
C GLY A 245 14.76 -20.82 9.03
N TYR A 246 13.77 -20.19 9.68
CA TYR A 246 12.35 -20.34 9.38
C TYR A 246 11.86 -19.17 8.55
N VAL A 247 10.90 -19.41 7.67
CA VAL A 247 10.18 -18.38 6.92
C VAL A 247 8.68 -18.41 7.20
N ASN A 248 8.07 -17.24 7.08
CA ASN A 248 6.63 -17.06 7.08
C ASN A 248 6.29 -15.79 6.29
N ILE A 249 5.02 -15.58 5.94
CA ILE A 249 4.57 -14.41 5.19
C ILE A 249 3.56 -13.60 5.98
N THR A 250 3.66 -12.28 5.95
CA THR A 250 2.68 -11.38 6.60
C THR A 250 1.33 -11.41 5.89
N LEU A 251 0.35 -10.65 6.40
CA LEU A 251 -0.74 -10.20 5.55
C LEU A 251 -0.21 -9.33 4.38
N PRO A 252 -0.93 -9.23 3.25
CA PRO A 252 -0.53 -8.37 2.14
C PRO A 252 -0.40 -6.91 2.56
N ILE A 253 0.74 -6.29 2.24
CA ILE A 253 1.07 -4.90 2.53
C ILE A 253 1.42 -4.21 1.21
N ARG A 254 1.10 -2.92 1.08
CA ARG A 254 1.56 -2.18 -0.11
C ARG A 254 3.05 -1.95 -0.05
N GLY A 255 3.73 -2.08 -1.18
CA GLY A 255 5.14 -1.72 -1.30
C GLY A 255 5.45 -0.29 -0.81
N ASN A 256 4.57 0.70 -1.07
CA ASN A 256 4.76 2.08 -0.64
C ASN A 256 4.62 2.31 0.89
N GLU A 257 4.14 1.32 1.63
CA GLU A 257 4.18 1.31 3.09
C GLU A 257 5.55 0.83 3.63
N LEU A 258 6.32 0.10 2.82
CA LEU A 258 7.68 -0.34 3.13
C LEU A 258 8.62 0.83 2.82
N LYS A 259 8.71 1.80 3.74
CA LYS A 259 9.46 3.06 3.57
C LYS A 259 10.96 2.94 3.81
N SER A 260 11.39 1.84 4.39
CA SER A 260 12.80 1.53 4.63
C SER A 260 12.92 0.08 5.03
N ARG A 261 14.17 -0.42 5.05
CA ARG A 261 14.47 -1.73 5.62
C ARG A 261 13.95 -1.89 7.05
N ALA A 262 14.14 -0.88 7.90
CA ALA A 262 13.70 -0.92 9.29
C ALA A 262 12.17 -1.00 9.43
N ILE A 263 11.42 -0.32 8.55
CA ILE A 263 9.95 -0.42 8.51
C ILE A 263 9.51 -1.80 8.01
N ALA A 264 10.15 -2.34 6.97
CA ALA A 264 9.81 -3.68 6.50
C ALA A 264 10.11 -4.77 7.56
N ASP A 265 11.22 -4.63 8.29
CA ASP A 265 11.56 -5.52 9.40
C ASP A 265 10.59 -5.36 10.58
N SER A 266 10.02 -4.17 10.81
CA SER A 266 9.04 -3.94 11.88
C SER A 266 7.73 -4.68 11.63
N PHE A 267 7.30 -4.82 10.37
CA PHE A 267 6.15 -5.65 10.03
C PHE A 267 6.38 -7.13 10.37
N CYS A 268 7.55 -7.67 10.01
CA CYS A 268 7.91 -9.05 10.33
C CYS A 268 8.01 -9.30 11.84
N SER A 269 8.68 -8.39 12.56
CA SER A 269 8.84 -8.53 14.01
C SER A 269 7.54 -8.34 14.78
N SER A 270 6.63 -7.49 14.28
CA SER A 270 5.28 -7.35 14.86
C SER A 270 4.41 -8.59 14.61
N ALA A 271 4.55 -9.24 13.45
CA ALA A 271 3.75 -10.42 13.10
C ALA A 271 4.24 -11.69 13.82
N PHE A 272 5.56 -11.86 13.97
CA PHE A 272 6.14 -13.16 14.35
C PHE A 272 7.11 -13.09 15.54
N GLY A 273 7.41 -11.90 16.04
CA GLY A 273 8.29 -11.66 17.19
C GLY A 273 9.64 -11.05 16.82
N ALA A 274 10.36 -10.54 17.82
CA ALA A 274 11.54 -9.66 17.63
C ALA A 274 12.70 -10.25 16.81
N ALA A 275 12.80 -11.58 16.67
CA ALA A 275 13.85 -12.24 15.88
C ALA A 275 13.55 -12.31 14.37
N TRP A 276 12.37 -11.87 13.94
CA TRP A 276 11.94 -11.91 12.56
C TRP A 276 12.20 -10.59 11.84
N ARG A 277 12.63 -10.68 10.59
CA ARG A 277 12.88 -9.54 9.71
C ARG A 277 12.47 -9.87 8.28
N MET A 278 12.38 -8.88 7.41
CA MET A 278 12.19 -9.12 5.98
C MET A 278 13.34 -9.98 5.46
N ALA A 279 13.05 -10.99 4.65
CA ALA A 279 14.04 -11.79 3.98
C ALA A 279 14.82 -10.92 2.98
N GLU A 280 16.10 -11.22 2.82
CA GLU A 280 16.99 -10.51 1.92
C GLU A 280 17.49 -11.45 0.84
N TRP A 281 17.74 -10.90 -0.34
CA TRP A 281 18.15 -11.59 -1.55
C TRP A 281 19.26 -12.63 -1.32
N ARG A 282 20.21 -12.38 -0.41
CA ARG A 282 21.37 -13.23 -0.13
C ARG A 282 21.18 -14.15 1.07
N ASP A 283 20.00 -14.23 1.67
CA ASP A 283 19.79 -15.07 2.86
C ASP A 283 20.02 -16.57 2.64
N GLY A 284 19.87 -17.04 1.39
CA GLY A 284 20.21 -18.39 0.96
C GLY A 284 21.43 -18.48 0.04
N GLY A 285 22.20 -17.40 -0.15
CA GLY A 285 23.33 -17.39 -1.09
C GLY A 285 23.11 -16.62 -2.40
N ALA A 286 21.99 -15.90 -2.53
CA ALA A 286 21.51 -15.09 -3.68
C ALA A 286 20.41 -15.78 -4.48
N TYR A 287 19.55 -15.03 -5.18
CA TYR A 287 18.56 -15.56 -6.15
C TYR A 287 17.39 -16.38 -5.59
N SER A 288 17.59 -17.19 -4.56
CA SER A 288 16.57 -17.96 -3.86
C SER A 288 17.06 -18.41 -2.50
N LEU A 289 16.19 -18.98 -1.68
CA LEU A 289 16.59 -19.69 -0.47
C LEU A 289 15.70 -20.88 -0.17
N TRP A 290 16.29 -21.87 0.50
CA TRP A 290 15.56 -22.90 1.24
C TRP A 290 15.49 -22.53 2.73
N ALA A 291 14.35 -22.79 3.35
CA ALA A 291 14.13 -22.56 4.78
C ALA A 291 13.06 -23.52 5.31
N TYR A 292 12.98 -23.65 6.64
CA TYR A 292 11.82 -24.29 7.26
C TYR A 292 10.56 -23.43 7.10
N GLY A 293 9.44 -24.05 6.80
CA GLY A 293 8.16 -23.40 6.59
C GLY A 293 7.36 -24.05 5.46
N THR A 294 6.10 -23.67 5.34
CA THR A 294 5.21 -24.06 4.24
C THR A 294 4.42 -22.83 3.83
N LEU A 295 4.49 -22.47 2.55
CA LEU A 295 3.82 -21.28 2.00
C LEU A 295 2.85 -21.69 0.89
N PRO A 296 1.80 -20.88 0.60
CA PRO A 296 0.94 -21.16 -0.53
C PRO A 296 1.74 -21.25 -1.83
N GLU A 297 1.40 -22.23 -2.67
CA GLU A 297 2.10 -22.47 -3.93
C GLU A 297 1.95 -21.27 -4.87
N GLY A 298 3.06 -20.83 -5.45
CA GLY A 298 3.08 -19.67 -6.35
C GLY A 298 2.85 -18.31 -5.69
N GLU A 299 2.67 -18.23 -4.37
CA GLU A 299 2.49 -16.96 -3.64
C GLU A 299 3.66 -16.02 -3.93
N ARG A 300 3.36 -14.75 -4.20
CA ARG A 300 4.34 -13.70 -4.50
C ARG A 300 4.48 -12.76 -3.31
N PHE A 301 5.70 -12.35 -3.00
CA PHE A 301 5.99 -11.53 -1.82
C PHE A 301 7.12 -10.54 -2.06
N TRP A 302 7.06 -9.44 -1.31
CA TRP A 302 8.15 -8.49 -1.20
C TRP A 302 9.38 -9.15 -0.56
N VAL A 303 10.55 -8.91 -1.13
CA VAL A 303 11.85 -9.33 -0.57
C VAL A 303 12.86 -8.20 -0.73
N ALA A 304 13.77 -8.05 0.23
CA ALA A 304 14.75 -6.98 0.22
C ALA A 304 15.95 -7.34 -0.65
N ILE A 305 16.61 -6.33 -1.23
CA ILE A 305 17.92 -6.45 -1.85
C ILE A 305 18.79 -5.26 -1.46
N ASN A 306 19.96 -5.52 -0.88
CA ASN A 306 20.79 -4.45 -0.32
C ASN A 306 21.71 -3.78 -1.35
N ASP A 307 21.99 -4.45 -2.47
CA ASP A 307 22.99 -4.05 -3.45
C ASP A 307 22.41 -3.53 -4.78
N GLN A 308 21.09 -3.40 -4.87
CA GLN A 308 20.40 -2.89 -6.05
C GLN A 308 19.27 -1.93 -5.70
N PRO A 309 18.94 -0.97 -6.58
CA PRO A 309 17.84 -0.03 -6.37
C PRO A 309 16.46 -0.66 -6.68
N ALA A 310 16.22 -1.90 -6.25
CA ALA A 310 14.98 -2.65 -6.53
C ALA A 310 14.08 -2.92 -5.30
N ASN A 311 14.23 -2.18 -4.21
CA ASN A 311 13.30 -2.22 -3.08
C ASN A 311 12.14 -1.24 -3.27
N PRO A 312 10.96 -1.50 -2.68
CA PRO A 312 9.84 -0.56 -2.69
C PRO A 312 10.10 0.83 -2.07
N TRP A 313 11.18 1.00 -1.28
CA TRP A 313 11.56 2.27 -0.65
C TRP A 313 12.64 3.08 -1.38
N ASN A 314 13.12 2.61 -2.52
CA ASN A 314 14.23 3.26 -3.20
C ASN A 314 13.86 4.57 -3.91
#